data_AF-A0A243SD87-F1
#
_entry.id   AF-A0A243SD87-F1
#
_cell.length_a   1.000
_cell.length_b   1.000
_cell.length_c   1.000
_cell.angle_alpha   90.00
_cell.angle_beta   90.00
_cell.angle_gamma   90.00
#
_symmetry.space_group_name_H-M   'P 1'
#
loop_
_entity.id
_entity.type
_entity.pdbx_description
1 polymer ?
#
loop_
_entity_poly.entity_id
_entity_poly.type
_entity_poly.pdbx_seq_one_letter_code
_entity_poly.pdbx_strand_id
1 'polypeptide(L)'
;RYRGHSFRRDINKRGPCIVVNDVEFHFEIREKNKRIPSDKPYESSTYIPTGILIIKIGESYKAKEWSDGTVKLENQLAKIVAKIELEAKEELAWREECRLHHIKLEEEEKIRKEFQKKREFELQRTKELFNNAIYHNKAKIVREYLNELETKASLNNQLTIELQDWLIWAKDKADWLDPMIKKEDILLYESDKEDLIQIKKKENNFYRY
;
A
#
# COMPACT_ATOMS: atom_id res chain seq x y z
N ARG A 1 36.65 8.15 -35.44
CA ARG A 1 35.71 8.69 -34.42
C ARG A 1 35.35 7.57 -33.46
N TYR A 2 35.67 7.72 -32.18
CA TYR A 2 35.35 6.75 -31.13
C TYR A 2 33.84 6.81 -30.85
N ARG A 3 33.11 5.70 -31.06
CA ARG A 3 31.64 5.64 -30.95
C ARG A 3 31.14 5.50 -29.48
N GLY A 4 32.02 5.70 -28.50
CA GLY A 4 31.65 5.63 -27.08
C GLY A 4 31.41 4.22 -26.54
N HIS A 5 31.85 3.19 -27.26
CA HIS A 5 31.72 1.79 -26.84
C HIS A 5 32.91 1.36 -26.00
N SER A 6 32.65 0.69 -24.88
CA SER A 6 33.70 0.08 -24.06
C SER A 6 33.33 -1.35 -23.68
N PHE A 7 34.35 -2.13 -23.32
CA PHE A 7 34.19 -3.47 -22.78
C PHE A 7 34.61 -3.44 -21.32
N ARG A 8 33.79 -4.03 -20.45
CA ARG A 8 34.14 -4.24 -19.04
C ARG A 8 33.63 -5.59 -18.58
N ARG A 9 33.98 -5.96 -17.35
CA ARG A 9 33.22 -6.99 -16.65
C ARG A 9 31.96 -6.38 -16.05
N ASP A 10 30.90 -7.19 -15.95
CA ASP A 10 29.69 -6.83 -15.22
C ASP A 10 30.01 -6.42 -13.77
N ILE A 11 29.04 -5.78 -13.10
CA ILE A 11 29.19 -5.29 -11.73
C ILE A 11 29.62 -6.38 -10.73
N ASN A 12 29.28 -7.66 -10.99
CA ASN A 12 29.64 -8.80 -10.16
C ASN A 12 30.95 -9.49 -10.58
N LYS A 13 31.65 -8.97 -11.60
CA LYS A 13 32.88 -9.53 -12.19
C LYS A 13 32.76 -10.96 -12.72
N ARG A 14 31.55 -11.43 -13.03
CA ARG A 14 31.22 -12.78 -13.52
C ARG A 14 31.37 -12.91 -15.03
N GLY A 15 30.98 -11.91 -15.80
CA GLY A 15 30.83 -12.01 -17.25
C GLY A 15 31.32 -10.77 -17.99
N PRO A 16 31.63 -10.88 -19.29
CA PRO A 16 31.99 -9.75 -20.11
C PRO A 16 30.75 -8.96 -20.54
N CYS A 17 30.88 -7.64 -20.59
CA CYS A 17 29.82 -6.71 -20.95
C CYS A 17 30.29 -5.71 -22.00
N ILE A 18 29.37 -5.35 -22.88
CA ILE A 18 29.50 -4.22 -23.80
C ILE A 18 28.76 -3.04 -23.17
N VAL A 19 29.41 -1.89 -23.09
CA VAL A 19 28.82 -0.65 -22.58
C VAL A 19 28.59 0.29 -23.75
N VAL A 20 27.34 0.70 -23.93
CA VAL A 20 26.92 1.67 -24.95
C VAL A 20 26.01 2.69 -24.27
N ASN A 21 26.40 3.97 -24.27
CA ASN A 21 25.64 5.07 -23.65
C ASN A 21 25.21 4.74 -22.20
N ASP A 22 26.14 4.26 -21.37
CA ASP A 22 25.89 3.84 -19.97
C ASP A 22 24.88 2.70 -19.77
N VAL A 23 24.53 2.00 -20.86
CA VAL A 23 23.77 0.75 -20.81
C VAL A 23 24.73 -0.42 -20.94
N GLU A 24 24.66 -1.35 -19.99
CA GLU A 24 25.43 -2.59 -19.99
C GLU A 24 24.66 -3.71 -20.68
N PHE A 25 25.32 -4.38 -21.61
CA PHE A 25 24.83 -5.58 -22.26
C PHE A 25 25.78 -6.74 -21.95
N HIS A 26 25.31 -7.72 -21.18
CA HIS A 26 26.02 -8.99 -21.06
C HIS A 26 26.15 -9.65 -22.44
N PHE A 27 27.30 -10.25 -22.74
CA PHE A 27 27.43 -11.03 -23.95
C PHE A 27 28.23 -12.31 -23.69
N GLU A 28 27.97 -13.32 -24.51
CA GLU A 28 28.74 -14.55 -24.53
C GLU A 28 29.05 -14.92 -25.98
N ILE A 29 30.20 -15.55 -26.18
CA ILE A 29 30.59 -16.16 -27.44
C ILE A 29 30.75 -17.65 -27.18
N ARG A 30 30.02 -18.48 -27.91
CA ARG A 30 29.99 -19.93 -27.70
C ARG A 30 29.91 -20.69 -29.01
N GLU A 31 30.43 -21.90 -29.03
CA GLU A 31 30.18 -22.83 -30.13
C GLU A 31 28.79 -23.44 -30.00
N LYS A 32 28.09 -23.58 -31.13
CA LYS A 32 26.81 -24.28 -31.20
C LYS A 32 27.06 -25.78 -31.06
N ASN A 33 26.36 -26.39 -30.11
CA ASN A 33 26.39 -27.84 -29.92
C ASN A 33 25.13 -28.50 -30.46
N LYS A 34 25.29 -29.61 -31.17
CA LYS A 34 24.19 -30.51 -31.51
C LYS A 34 23.96 -31.45 -30.34
N ARG A 35 22.77 -31.37 -29.74
CA ARG A 35 22.34 -32.29 -28.68
C ARG A 35 21.86 -33.61 -29.29
N ILE A 36 22.40 -34.72 -28.81
CA ILE A 36 21.94 -36.08 -29.08
C ILE A 36 21.27 -36.60 -27.80
N PRO A 37 19.93 -36.75 -27.78
CA PRO A 37 19.24 -37.32 -26.62
C PRO A 37 19.68 -38.77 -26.42
N SER A 38 19.72 -39.23 -25.16
CA SER A 38 19.92 -40.66 -24.89
C SER A 38 18.60 -41.41 -25.15
N ASP A 39 18.73 -42.64 -25.64
CA ASP A 39 17.62 -43.57 -25.82
C ASP A 39 17.11 -44.15 -24.49
N LYS A 40 17.88 -44.03 -23.40
CA LYS A 40 17.50 -44.56 -22.08
C LYS A 40 16.98 -43.47 -21.14
N PRO A 41 15.97 -43.79 -20.31
CA PRO A 41 15.56 -42.90 -19.23
C PRO A 41 16.71 -42.72 -18.22
N TYR A 42 16.89 -41.48 -17.75
CA TYR A 42 17.91 -41.04 -16.78
C TYR A 42 19.37 -40.97 -17.28
N GLU A 43 19.62 -41.16 -18.57
CA GLU A 43 20.95 -40.89 -19.15
C GLU A 43 21.07 -39.44 -19.65
N SER A 44 22.25 -38.84 -19.49
CA SER A 44 22.55 -37.50 -19.98
C SER A 44 22.64 -37.46 -21.51
N SER A 45 22.22 -36.36 -22.12
CA SER A 45 22.42 -36.13 -23.56
C SER A 45 23.88 -35.85 -23.90
N THR A 46 24.33 -36.35 -25.05
CA THR A 46 25.66 -36.06 -25.58
C THR A 46 25.61 -34.78 -26.43
N TYR A 47 26.65 -33.96 -26.37
CA TYR A 47 26.76 -32.71 -27.12
C TYR A 47 27.94 -32.78 -28.07
N ILE A 48 27.67 -32.62 -29.37
CA ILE A 48 28.70 -32.63 -30.40
C ILE A 48 28.95 -31.18 -30.88
N PRO A 49 30.20 -30.69 -30.85
CA PRO A 49 30.56 -29.39 -31.40
C PRO A 49 30.29 -29.36 -32.92
N THR A 50 29.70 -28.28 -33.42
CA THR A 50 29.29 -28.17 -34.83
C THR A 50 30.23 -27.32 -35.70
N GLY A 51 31.22 -26.67 -35.10
CA GLY A 51 32.09 -25.69 -35.75
C GLY A 51 31.44 -24.34 -36.01
N ILE A 52 30.18 -24.13 -35.57
CA ILE A 52 29.43 -22.88 -35.77
C ILE A 52 29.57 -22.01 -34.53
N LEU A 53 30.14 -20.82 -34.68
CA LEU A 53 30.23 -19.84 -33.59
C LEU A 53 28.91 -19.07 -33.42
N ILE A 54 28.56 -18.74 -32.18
CA ILE A 54 27.40 -17.94 -31.80
C ILE A 54 27.86 -16.79 -30.92
N ILE A 55 27.42 -15.57 -31.23
CA ILE A 55 27.46 -14.41 -30.33
C ILE A 55 26.06 -14.21 -29.79
N LYS A 56 25.92 -14.21 -28.47
CA LYS A 56 24.69 -13.87 -27.77
C LYS A 56 24.89 -12.60 -26.98
N ILE A 57 23.94 -11.68 -27.08
CA ILE A 57 23.94 -10.41 -26.34
C ILE A 57 22.62 -10.27 -25.59
N GLY A 58 22.68 -9.82 -24.35
CA GLY A 58 21.55 -9.70 -23.44
C GLY A 58 21.30 -10.96 -22.62
N GLU A 59 20.26 -10.89 -21.79
CA GLU A 59 19.91 -11.93 -20.83
C GLU A 59 18.49 -12.46 -21.05
N SER A 60 18.27 -13.72 -20.66
CA SER A 60 16.94 -14.35 -20.67
C SER A 60 16.23 -14.24 -22.04
N TYR A 61 14.91 -14.01 -22.03
CA TYR A 61 14.05 -13.91 -23.22
C TYR A 61 14.34 -12.70 -24.12
N LYS A 62 15.07 -11.70 -23.62
CA LYS A 62 15.45 -10.51 -24.39
C LYS A 62 16.76 -10.71 -25.16
N ALA A 63 17.48 -11.79 -24.88
CA ALA A 63 18.76 -12.06 -25.50
C ALA A 63 18.63 -12.29 -27.02
N LYS A 64 19.61 -11.79 -27.76
CA LYS A 64 19.71 -11.92 -29.22
C LYS A 64 20.95 -12.70 -29.57
N GLU A 65 20.76 -13.66 -30.46
CA GLU A 65 21.81 -14.56 -30.91
C GLU A 65 22.05 -14.37 -32.40
N TRP A 66 23.33 -14.30 -32.77
CA TRP A 66 23.81 -14.35 -34.15
C TRP A 66 24.76 -15.53 -34.26
N SER A 67 24.66 -16.29 -35.35
CA SER A 67 25.53 -17.44 -35.59
C SER A 67 26.24 -17.33 -36.92
N ASP A 68 27.37 -18.03 -37.03
CA ASP A 68 27.94 -18.34 -38.34
C ASP A 68 26.96 -19.19 -39.15
N GLY A 69 26.91 -18.89 -40.44
CA GLY A 69 26.08 -19.58 -41.42
C GLY A 69 26.60 -19.25 -42.81
N THR A 70 25.72 -18.84 -43.72
CA THR A 70 26.15 -18.36 -45.04
C THR A 70 27.01 -17.09 -44.95
N VAL A 71 26.74 -16.23 -43.96
CA VAL A 71 27.52 -15.02 -43.68
C VAL A 71 28.23 -15.21 -42.35
N LYS A 72 29.55 -15.06 -42.35
CA LYS A 72 30.36 -15.14 -41.13
C LYS A 72 30.07 -13.98 -40.18
N LEU A 73 30.24 -14.19 -38.89
CA LEU A 73 29.99 -13.21 -37.83
C LEU A 73 30.81 -11.92 -37.99
N GLU A 74 32.03 -12.00 -38.50
CA GLU A 74 32.88 -10.82 -38.75
C GLU A 74 32.21 -9.85 -39.73
N ASN A 75 31.51 -10.38 -40.72
CA ASN A 75 30.75 -9.60 -41.71
C ASN A 75 29.42 -9.07 -41.15
N GLN A 76 28.97 -9.59 -40.00
CA GLN A 76 27.75 -9.15 -39.31
C GLN A 76 28.03 -8.13 -38.20
N LEU A 77 29.30 -7.84 -37.87
CA LEU A 77 29.66 -6.95 -36.74
C LEU A 77 28.99 -5.58 -36.83
N ALA A 78 28.93 -4.96 -38.01
CA ALA A 78 28.25 -3.67 -38.18
C ALA A 78 26.76 -3.74 -37.82
N LYS A 79 26.08 -4.84 -38.19
CA LYS A 79 24.67 -5.10 -37.86
C LYS A 79 24.48 -5.34 -36.36
N ILE A 80 25.39 -6.10 -35.74
CA ILE A 80 25.37 -6.38 -34.29
C ILE A 80 25.54 -5.06 -33.51
N VAL A 81 26.55 -4.26 -33.84
CA VAL A 81 26.80 -2.96 -33.20
C VAL A 81 25.61 -2.02 -33.36
N ALA A 82 25.05 -1.88 -34.58
CA ALA A 82 23.87 -1.05 -34.80
C ALA A 82 22.67 -1.50 -33.97
N LYS A 83 22.52 -2.82 -33.73
CA LYS A 83 21.44 -3.35 -32.92
C LYS A 83 21.60 -2.99 -31.44
N ILE A 84 22.81 -3.12 -30.90
CA ILE A 84 23.12 -2.73 -29.50
C ILE A 84 22.92 -1.23 -29.32
N GLU A 85 23.37 -0.40 -30.27
CA GLU A 85 23.18 1.06 -30.23
C GLU A 85 21.68 1.44 -30.19
N LEU A 86 20.84 0.72 -30.93
CA LEU A 86 19.39 0.94 -30.91
C LEU A 86 18.78 0.54 -29.57
N GLU A 87 19.13 -0.64 -29.04
CA GLU A 87 18.63 -1.12 -27.75
C GLU A 87 19.08 -0.22 -26.59
N ALA A 88 20.29 0.32 -26.64
CA ALA A 88 20.77 1.26 -25.63
C ALA A 88 19.91 2.53 -25.59
N LYS A 89 19.50 3.03 -26.76
CA LYS A 89 18.60 4.20 -26.85
C LYS A 89 17.20 3.89 -26.33
N GLU A 90 16.65 2.73 -26.68
CA GLU A 90 15.34 2.28 -26.19
C GLU A 90 15.34 2.14 -24.66
N GLU A 91 16.39 1.53 -24.10
CA GLU A 91 16.56 1.36 -22.65
C GLU A 91 16.69 2.70 -21.92
N LEU A 92 17.46 3.65 -22.46
CA LEU A 92 17.56 4.99 -21.86
C LEU A 92 16.24 5.75 -21.90
N ALA A 93 15.49 5.67 -23.00
CA ALA A 93 14.18 6.29 -23.11
C ALA A 93 13.19 5.69 -22.10
N TRP A 94 13.20 4.36 -21.96
CA TRP A 94 12.39 3.65 -20.98
C TRP A 94 12.75 4.02 -19.54
N ARG A 95 14.04 4.12 -19.20
CA ARG A 95 14.49 4.56 -17.86
C ARG A 95 13.99 5.96 -17.50
N GLU A 96 14.04 6.88 -18.46
CA GLU A 96 13.54 8.24 -18.26
C GLU A 96 12.02 8.27 -18.10
N GLU A 97 11.28 7.50 -18.91
CA GLU A 97 9.83 7.35 -18.76
C GLU A 97 9.45 6.80 -17.38
N CYS A 98 10.13 5.73 -16.93
CA CYS A 98 9.94 5.18 -15.59
C CYS A 98 10.25 6.22 -14.50
N ARG A 99 11.32 6.99 -14.64
CA ARG A 99 11.68 8.06 -13.69
C ARG A 99 10.57 9.10 -13.57
N LEU A 100 10.06 9.59 -14.70
CA LEU A 100 8.98 10.58 -14.74
C LEU A 100 7.67 10.00 -14.17
N HIS A 101 7.37 8.73 -14.48
CA HIS A 101 6.20 8.05 -13.94
C HIS A 101 6.27 7.91 -12.42
N HIS A 102 7.43 7.52 -11.87
CA HIS A 102 7.63 7.43 -10.42
C HIS A 102 7.44 8.78 -9.71
N ILE A 103 8.01 9.87 -10.26
CA ILE A 103 7.84 11.21 -9.72
C ILE A 103 6.35 11.58 -9.65
N LYS A 104 5.60 11.34 -10.73
CA LYS A 104 4.16 11.63 -10.79
C LYS A 104 3.36 10.81 -9.77
N LEU A 105 3.65 9.52 -9.64
CA LEU A 105 2.99 8.66 -8.67
C LEU A 105 3.25 9.11 -7.22
N GLU A 106 4.49 9.52 -6.91
CA GLU A 106 4.84 10.02 -5.59
C GLU A 106 4.10 11.33 -5.24
N GLU A 107 3.95 12.23 -6.20
CA GLU A 107 3.17 13.47 -6.04
C GLU A 107 1.68 13.17 -5.80
N GLU A 108 1.08 12.30 -6.62
CA GLU A 108 -0.31 11.87 -6.47
C GLU A 108 -0.56 11.17 -5.12
N GLU A 109 0.38 10.33 -4.68
CA GLU A 109 0.27 9.64 -3.39
C GLU A 109 0.36 10.62 -2.21
N LYS A 110 1.22 11.63 -2.27
CA LYS A 110 1.31 12.69 -1.25
C LYS A 110 -0.01 13.44 -1.14
N ILE A 111 -0.57 13.89 -2.27
CA ILE A 111 -1.85 14.61 -2.31
C ILE A 111 -2.98 13.72 -1.74
N ARG A 112 -3.02 12.43 -2.12
CA ARG A 112 -4.01 11.48 -1.61
C ARG A 112 -3.91 11.29 -0.10
N LYS A 113 -2.69 11.10 0.44
CA LYS A 113 -2.45 10.92 1.88
C LYS A 113 -2.85 12.17 2.67
N GLU A 114 -2.51 13.36 2.17
CA GLU A 114 -2.90 14.62 2.82
C GLU A 114 -4.42 14.82 2.83
N PHE A 115 -5.08 14.57 1.69
CA PHE A 115 -6.54 14.65 1.60
C PHE A 115 -7.21 13.64 2.55
N GLN A 116 -6.71 12.41 2.60
CA GLN A 116 -7.25 11.38 3.47
C GLN A 116 -7.09 11.74 4.95
N LYS A 117 -5.93 12.26 5.37
CA LYS A 117 -5.73 12.77 6.74
C LYS A 117 -6.70 13.89 7.09
N LYS A 118 -6.89 14.87 6.19
CA LYS A 118 -7.86 15.96 6.39
C LYS A 118 -9.28 15.42 6.52
N ARG A 119 -9.66 14.47 5.68
CA ARG A 119 -10.97 13.83 5.70
C ARG A 119 -11.21 13.02 6.98
N GLU A 120 -10.23 12.24 7.42
CA GLU A 120 -10.32 11.45 8.65
C GLU A 120 -10.42 12.35 9.88
N PHE A 121 -9.62 13.41 9.93
CA PHE A 121 -9.70 14.43 10.97
C PHE A 121 -11.07 15.11 11.01
N GLU A 122 -11.58 15.57 9.86
CA GLU A 122 -12.89 16.21 9.78
C GLU A 122 -14.03 15.25 10.16
N LEU A 123 -13.93 13.98 9.74
CA LEU A 123 -14.90 12.95 10.11
C LEU A 123 -14.91 12.71 11.62
N GLN A 124 -13.75 12.59 12.24
CA GLN A 124 -13.64 12.38 13.69
C GLN A 124 -14.22 13.57 14.46
N ARG A 125 -13.84 14.79 14.09
CA ARG A 125 -14.37 16.03 14.67
C ARG A 125 -15.88 16.13 14.51
N THR A 126 -16.40 15.73 13.35
CA THR A 126 -17.83 15.70 13.08
C THR A 126 -18.54 14.69 13.97
N LYS A 127 -18.02 13.46 14.09
CA LYS A 127 -18.59 12.43 15.00
C LYS A 127 -18.65 12.92 16.44
N GLU A 128 -17.57 13.53 16.93
CA GLU A 128 -17.52 14.11 18.27
C GLU A 128 -18.59 15.19 18.45
N LEU A 129 -18.78 16.08 17.47
CA LEU A 129 -19.84 17.09 17.50
C LEU A 129 -21.23 16.46 17.62
N PHE A 130 -21.53 15.44 16.81
CA PHE A 130 -22.82 14.74 16.86
C PHE A 130 -23.02 14.02 18.19
N ASN A 131 -22.00 13.31 18.69
CA ASN A 131 -22.08 12.63 19.98
C ASN A 131 -22.35 13.64 21.11
N ASN A 132 -21.61 14.74 21.14
CA ASN A 132 -21.82 15.81 22.12
C ASN A 132 -23.23 16.39 22.06
N ALA A 133 -23.76 16.62 20.85
CA ALA A 133 -25.13 17.10 20.71
C ALA A 133 -26.16 16.10 21.27
N ILE A 134 -25.96 14.80 21.04
CA ILE A 134 -26.84 13.76 21.59
C ILE A 134 -26.71 13.69 23.12
N TYR A 135 -25.49 13.70 23.66
CA TYR A 135 -25.24 13.69 25.10
C TYR A 135 -25.92 14.87 25.80
N HIS A 136 -25.74 16.09 25.26
CA HIS A 136 -26.37 17.29 25.78
C HIS A 136 -27.91 17.20 25.75
N ASN A 137 -28.48 16.72 24.64
CA ASN A 137 -29.92 16.56 24.53
C ASN A 137 -30.46 15.55 25.56
N LYS A 138 -29.75 14.42 25.77
CA LYS A 138 -30.14 13.44 26.78
C LYS A 138 -30.05 14.00 28.19
N ALA A 139 -28.97 14.70 28.53
CA ALA A 139 -28.82 15.36 29.83
C ALA A 139 -29.97 16.36 30.06
N LYS A 140 -30.35 17.13 29.03
CA LYS A 140 -31.50 18.04 29.07
C LYS A 140 -32.81 17.30 29.37
N ILE A 141 -33.10 16.22 28.64
CA ILE A 141 -34.31 15.39 28.87
C ILE A 141 -34.34 14.85 30.32
N VAL A 142 -33.20 14.38 30.83
CA VAL A 142 -33.11 13.87 32.21
C VAL A 142 -33.36 14.99 33.22
N ARG A 143 -32.76 16.18 33.04
CA ARG A 143 -32.99 17.33 33.94
C ARG A 143 -34.46 17.77 33.93
N GLU A 144 -35.10 17.82 32.78
CA GLU A 144 -36.53 18.14 32.65
C GLU A 144 -37.38 17.13 33.43
N TYR A 145 -37.13 15.83 33.28
CA TYR A 145 -37.82 14.78 34.04
C TYR A 145 -37.61 14.90 35.55
N LEU A 146 -36.39 15.14 36.01
CA LEU A 146 -36.08 15.30 37.44
C LEU A 146 -36.78 16.52 38.04
N ASN A 147 -36.85 17.63 37.30
CA ASN A 147 -37.58 18.83 37.74
C ASN A 147 -39.09 18.57 37.83
N GLU A 148 -39.68 17.86 36.86
CA GLU A 148 -41.10 17.45 36.91
C GLU A 148 -41.39 16.50 38.08
N LEU A 149 -40.47 15.59 38.40
CA LEU A 149 -40.61 14.71 39.56
C LEU A 149 -40.54 15.49 40.88
N GLU A 150 -39.56 16.38 41.02
CA GLU A 150 -39.35 17.20 42.21
C GLU A 150 -40.56 18.11 42.48
N THR A 151 -41.10 18.74 41.43
CA THR A 151 -42.31 19.56 41.53
C THR A 151 -43.54 18.75 41.94
N LYS A 152 -43.76 17.56 41.36
CA LYS A 152 -44.87 16.67 41.76
C LYS A 152 -44.74 16.17 43.20
N ALA A 153 -43.54 15.78 43.61
CA ALA A 153 -43.27 15.30 44.97
C ALA A 153 -43.48 16.41 46.01
N SER A 154 -43.09 17.65 45.67
CA SER A 154 -43.31 18.83 46.51
C SER A 154 -44.79 19.18 46.66
N LEU A 155 -45.57 19.11 45.57
CA LEU A 155 -47.02 19.39 45.60
C LEU A 155 -47.82 18.36 46.42
N ASN A 156 -47.37 17.10 46.44
CA ASN A 156 -48.05 16.01 47.13
C ASN A 156 -47.54 15.77 48.57
N ASN A 157 -46.62 16.60 49.09
CA ASN A 157 -45.95 16.41 50.39
C ASN A 157 -45.31 15.01 50.57
N GLN A 158 -44.82 14.42 49.49
CA GLN A 158 -44.18 13.09 49.47
C GLN A 158 -42.64 13.17 49.36
N LEU A 159 -42.06 14.30 49.81
CA LEU A 159 -40.63 14.52 49.77
C LEU A 159 -39.93 13.80 50.93
N THR A 160 -39.74 12.50 50.77
CA THR A 160 -38.95 11.67 51.71
C THR A 160 -37.45 11.95 51.52
N ILE A 161 -36.66 11.82 52.60
CA ILE A 161 -35.20 11.97 52.58
C ILE A 161 -34.54 11.10 51.50
N GLU A 162 -34.99 9.85 51.35
CA GLU A 162 -34.49 8.91 50.33
C GLU A 162 -34.69 9.42 48.89
N LEU A 163 -35.82 10.08 48.62
CA LEU A 163 -36.11 10.65 47.31
C LEU A 163 -35.23 11.87 47.04
N GLN A 164 -34.94 12.66 48.07
CA GLN A 164 -34.07 13.83 47.98
C GLN A 164 -32.62 13.42 47.66
N ASP A 165 -32.10 12.39 48.35
CA ASP A 165 -30.77 11.84 48.08
C ASP A 165 -30.67 11.24 46.67
N TRP A 166 -31.72 10.55 46.22
CA TRP A 166 -31.79 10.04 44.86
C TRP A 166 -31.83 11.15 43.80
N LEU A 167 -32.57 12.23 44.04
CA LEU A 167 -32.61 13.38 43.13
C LEU A 167 -31.24 14.06 42.99
N ILE A 168 -30.47 14.16 44.09
CA ILE A 168 -29.10 14.70 44.07
C ILE A 168 -28.20 13.81 43.20
N TRP A 169 -28.22 12.49 43.45
CA TRP A 169 -27.49 11.54 42.63
C TRP A 169 -27.88 11.61 41.14
N ALA A 170 -29.17 11.70 40.84
CA ALA A 170 -29.65 11.72 39.45
C ALA A 170 -29.28 13.02 38.73
N LYS A 171 -29.31 14.17 39.42
CA LYS A 171 -28.81 15.45 38.90
C LYS A 171 -27.31 15.37 38.59
N ASP A 172 -26.54 14.78 39.49
CA ASP A 172 -25.10 14.56 39.29
C ASP A 172 -24.80 13.68 38.08
N LYS A 173 -25.61 12.63 37.83
CA LYS A 173 -25.48 11.81 36.62
C LYS A 173 -25.84 12.57 35.34
N ALA A 174 -26.82 13.47 35.38
CA ALA A 174 -27.15 14.31 34.23
C ALA A 174 -26.01 15.30 33.90
N ASP A 175 -25.35 15.84 34.93
CA ASP A 175 -24.22 16.76 34.78
C ASP A 175 -22.94 16.06 34.31
N TRP A 176 -22.74 14.80 34.68
CA TRP A 176 -21.68 13.95 34.12
C TRP A 176 -21.90 13.63 32.64
N LEU A 177 -23.15 13.39 32.23
CA LEU A 177 -23.48 13.11 30.83
C LEU A 177 -23.33 14.36 29.95
N ASP A 178 -23.56 15.56 30.48
CA ASP A 178 -23.57 16.80 29.69
C ASP A 178 -22.15 17.25 29.29
N PRO A 179 -21.82 17.29 27.99
CA PRO A 179 -20.51 17.72 27.50
C PRO A 179 -20.22 19.21 27.73
N MET A 180 -21.21 20.01 28.14
CA MET A 180 -21.02 21.42 28.52
C MET A 180 -20.54 21.59 29.96
N ILE A 181 -20.87 20.65 30.85
CA ILE A 181 -20.49 20.71 32.27
C ILE A 181 -19.26 19.84 32.55
N LYS A 182 -19.17 18.66 31.93
CA LYS A 182 -18.05 17.71 32.06
C LYS A 182 -17.72 17.40 33.53
N LYS A 183 -18.74 17.18 34.36
CA LYS A 183 -18.52 16.73 35.74
C LYS A 183 -17.93 15.32 35.69
N GLU A 184 -16.84 15.08 36.41
CA GLU A 184 -16.26 13.74 36.53
C GLU A 184 -17.14 12.89 37.46
N ASP A 185 -17.40 11.64 37.08
CA ASP A 185 -18.09 10.67 37.93
C ASP A 185 -17.08 9.74 38.58
N ILE A 186 -17.35 9.34 39.82
CA ILE A 186 -16.44 8.52 40.62
C ILE A 186 -16.34 7.09 40.07
N LEU A 187 -17.41 6.60 39.40
CA LEU A 187 -17.54 5.20 39.00
C LEU A 187 -17.63 4.99 37.48
N LEU A 188 -18.07 6.01 36.72
CA LEU A 188 -18.33 5.88 35.28
C LEU A 188 -17.32 6.69 34.45
N TYR A 189 -16.85 6.08 33.37
CA TYR A 189 -15.89 6.65 32.42
C TYR A 189 -16.56 7.18 31.15
N GLU A 190 -15.83 7.95 30.34
CA GLU A 190 -16.33 8.51 29.08
C GLU A 190 -16.82 7.42 28.11
N SER A 191 -16.20 6.24 28.13
CA SER A 191 -16.61 5.06 27.33
C SER A 191 -18.03 4.58 27.67
N ASP A 192 -18.42 4.69 28.94
CA ASP A 192 -19.72 4.18 29.41
C ASP A 192 -20.88 5.05 28.93
N LYS A 193 -20.60 6.29 28.50
CA LYS A 193 -21.61 7.18 27.93
C LYS A 193 -22.14 6.62 26.62
N GLU A 194 -21.31 5.97 25.80
CA GLU A 194 -21.76 5.37 24.53
C GLU A 194 -22.78 4.24 24.77
N ASP A 195 -22.58 3.42 25.81
CA ASP A 195 -23.49 2.32 26.16
C ASP A 195 -24.88 2.80 26.60
N LEU A 196 -24.95 3.99 27.21
CA LEU A 196 -26.20 4.64 27.59
C LEU A 196 -26.94 5.26 26.39
N ILE A 197 -26.28 5.36 25.23
CA ILE A 197 -26.84 5.94 24.01
C ILE A 197 -27.17 4.92 22.95
N GLN A 198 -26.39 3.87 22.83
CA GLN A 198 -26.65 2.84 21.85
C GLN A 198 -27.93 2.07 22.21
N ILE A 199 -28.96 2.23 21.37
CA ILE A 199 -30.02 1.24 21.29
C ILE A 199 -29.33 -0.04 20.83
N LYS A 200 -29.18 -1.05 21.70
CA LYS A 200 -28.61 -2.36 21.36
C LYS A 200 -29.21 -2.82 20.03
N LYS A 201 -28.46 -2.70 18.94
CA LYS A 201 -28.79 -3.40 17.71
C LYS A 201 -28.64 -4.87 18.05
N LYS A 202 -29.74 -5.62 18.05
CA LYS A 202 -29.67 -7.08 18.05
C LYS A 202 -28.74 -7.49 16.92
N GLU A 203 -27.58 -8.03 17.27
CA GLU A 203 -26.67 -8.64 16.30
C GLU A 203 -27.37 -9.88 15.72
N ASN A 204 -27.97 -9.74 14.55
CA ASN A 204 -28.27 -10.89 13.72
C ASN A 204 -26.94 -11.35 13.11
N ASN A 205 -26.23 -12.20 13.84
CA ASN A 205 -25.06 -12.93 13.38
C ASN A 205 -25.45 -13.90 12.26
N PHE A 206 -25.50 -13.41 11.02
CA PHE A 206 -25.44 -14.26 9.83
C PHE A 206 -23.97 -14.49 9.48
N TYR A 207 -23.38 -15.52 10.07
CA TYR A 207 -22.16 -16.12 9.52
C TYR A 207 -22.49 -16.69 8.13
N ARG A 208 -21.90 -16.10 7.08
CA ARG A 208 -21.80 -16.73 5.76
C ARG A 208 -20.52 -17.55 5.74
N TYR A 209 -20.71 -18.88 5.73
CA TYR A 209 -19.70 -19.87 5.36
C TYR A 209 -19.28 -19.70 3.89
#